data_AF-A0A2J4RLS1-F1
#
_entry.id   AF-A0A2J4RLS1-F1
#
_cell.length_a   1.000
_cell.length_b   1.000
_cell.length_c   1.000
_cell.angle_alpha   90.00
_cell.angle_beta   90.00
_cell.angle_gamma   90.00
#
_symmetry.space_group_name_H-M   'P 1'
#
loop_
_entity.id
_entity.type
_entity.pdbx_description
1 polymer ?
#
loop_
_entity_poly.entity_id
_entity_poly.type
_entity_poly.pdbx_seq_one_letter_code
_entity_poly.pdbx_strand_id
1 'polypeptide(L)'
;MILYRLTKTKYLSTAWTGYGAKEAGGRWNSVGVSMVYVSETASLTMLETLVHLHAAQIMDFFTLLSIDVPDELIQSANMDELPDNWADEDAPQELADYGDAWSFTRSSVALRVPSALSPVEFNYLLNPEHPEFYGIVQKAQQIPFRFDSRLKPDRK
;
A
#
# COMPACT_ATOMS: atom_id res chain seq x y z
N MET A 1 -1.58 -8.86 12.97
CA MET A 1 -0.24 -8.30 12.67
C MET A 1 -0.29 -6.79 12.44
N ILE A 2 0.81 -6.07 12.72
CA ILE A 2 0.90 -4.62 12.47
C ILE A 2 1.36 -4.33 11.04
N LEU A 3 0.63 -3.46 10.34
CA LEU A 3 0.92 -2.99 8.99
C LEU A 3 1.06 -1.46 8.97
N TYR A 4 1.80 -0.95 8.00
CA TYR A 4 2.21 0.46 7.93
C TYR A 4 1.82 1.12 6.62
N ARG A 5 1.44 2.40 6.68
CA ARG A 5 1.16 3.25 5.52
C ARG A 5 1.73 4.63 5.73
N LEU A 6 2.42 5.17 4.74
CA LEU A 6 2.95 6.53 4.79
C LEU A 6 2.15 7.38 3.81
N THR A 7 1.63 8.51 4.30
CA THR A 7 0.86 9.44 3.48
C THR A 7 1.32 10.86 3.73
N LYS A 8 1.17 11.73 2.73
CA LYS A 8 1.30 13.17 2.97
C LYS A 8 0.21 13.59 3.95
N THR A 9 0.57 14.35 4.97
CA THR A 9 -0.33 14.73 6.08
C THR A 9 -1.59 15.44 5.58
N LYS A 10 -1.50 16.19 4.47
CA LYS A 10 -2.66 16.83 3.82
C LYS A 10 -3.73 15.85 3.30
N TYR A 11 -3.38 14.58 3.10
CA TYR A 11 -4.28 13.51 2.66
C TYR A 11 -4.65 12.54 3.79
N LEU A 12 -4.39 12.92 5.05
CA LEU A 12 -4.64 12.05 6.20
C LEU A 12 -6.12 11.66 6.34
N SER A 13 -7.04 12.59 6.07
CA SER A 13 -8.49 12.33 6.17
C SER A 13 -9.00 11.31 5.15
N THR A 14 -8.27 11.09 4.05
CA THR A 14 -8.61 10.14 2.98
C THR A 14 -7.66 8.95 2.94
N ALA A 15 -6.76 8.81 3.92
CA ALA A 15 -5.68 7.83 3.88
C ALA A 15 -6.17 6.38 3.77
N TRP A 16 -7.35 6.09 4.30
CA TRP A 16 -7.96 4.75 4.36
C TRP A 16 -9.10 4.53 3.36
N THR A 17 -9.39 5.49 2.48
CA THR A 17 -10.53 5.35 1.54
C THR A 17 -10.16 4.61 0.25
N GLY A 18 -8.86 4.44 -0.01
CA GLY A 18 -8.37 3.91 -1.28
C GLY A 18 -8.54 4.86 -2.48
N TYR A 19 -8.95 6.12 -2.24
CA TYR A 19 -9.27 7.08 -3.30
C TYR A 19 -8.12 7.29 -4.29
N GLY A 20 -6.88 7.44 -3.81
CA GLY A 20 -5.72 7.65 -4.70
C GLY A 20 -5.52 6.49 -5.68
N ALA A 21 -5.60 5.26 -5.18
CA ALA A 21 -5.48 4.05 -6.01
C ALA A 21 -6.68 3.90 -6.96
N LYS A 22 -7.88 4.29 -6.52
CA LYS A 22 -9.07 4.29 -7.36
C LYS A 22 -8.91 5.21 -8.58
N GLU A 23 -8.39 6.42 -8.37
CA GLU A 23 -8.29 7.42 -9.43
C GLU A 23 -7.16 7.13 -10.42
N ALA A 24 -6.02 6.64 -9.93
CA ALA A 24 -4.82 6.46 -10.74
C ALA A 24 -4.59 5.01 -11.20
N GLY A 25 -5.26 4.03 -10.57
CA GLY A 25 -4.85 2.63 -10.61
C GLY A 25 -3.60 2.39 -9.77
N GLY A 26 -3.11 1.16 -9.82
CA GLY A 26 -1.85 0.75 -9.21
C GLY A 26 -1.42 -0.62 -9.74
N ARG A 27 -0.31 -1.16 -9.22
CA ARG A 27 0.16 -2.51 -9.60
C ARG A 27 -0.91 -3.58 -9.40
N TRP A 28 -1.74 -3.45 -8.37
CA TRP A 28 -2.70 -4.48 -7.95
C TRP A 28 -4.16 -4.02 -8.05
N ASN A 29 -4.47 -2.92 -8.74
CA ASN A 29 -5.85 -2.51 -8.94
C ASN A 29 -6.02 -1.66 -10.20
N SER A 30 -7.15 -1.84 -10.88
CA SER A 30 -7.52 -1.00 -12.01
C SER A 30 -8.05 0.36 -11.54
N VAL A 31 -8.06 1.32 -12.47
CA VAL A 31 -8.79 2.58 -12.31
C VAL A 31 -10.27 2.28 -12.03
N GLY A 32 -10.82 2.91 -11.00
CA GLY A 32 -12.19 2.70 -10.54
C GLY A 32 -12.33 1.73 -9.35
N VAL A 33 -11.28 0.97 -9.01
CA VAL A 33 -11.28 0.06 -7.86
C VAL A 33 -10.55 0.68 -6.67
N SER A 34 -11.26 0.87 -5.56
CA SER A 34 -10.66 1.40 -4.32
C SER A 34 -9.76 0.36 -3.67
N MET A 35 -8.52 0.74 -3.37
CA MET A 35 -7.57 -0.13 -2.67
C MET A 35 -6.61 0.66 -1.80
N VAL A 36 -6.30 0.14 -0.61
CA VAL A 36 -5.32 0.77 0.29
C VAL A 36 -4.08 -0.09 0.39
N TYR A 37 -2.95 0.47 -0.03
CA TYR A 37 -1.65 -0.19 0.03
C TYR A 37 -0.99 0.10 1.38
N VAL A 38 -0.54 -0.96 2.04
CA VAL A 38 0.23 -0.92 3.28
C VAL A 38 1.41 -1.92 3.18
N SER A 39 2.39 -1.83 4.06
CA SER A 39 3.54 -2.75 4.10
C SER A 39 3.69 -3.37 5.49
N GLU A 40 4.35 -4.52 5.61
CA GLU A 40 4.61 -5.13 6.93
C GLU A 40 5.66 -4.41 7.76
N THR A 41 6.55 -3.63 7.13
CA THR A 41 7.54 -2.81 7.83
C THR A 41 7.41 -1.34 7.47
N ALA A 42 7.66 -0.47 8.46
CA ALA A 42 7.72 0.97 8.23
C ALA A 42 8.83 1.36 7.23
N SER A 43 9.95 0.62 7.23
CA SER A 43 11.05 0.81 6.28
C SER A 43 10.63 0.50 4.84
N LEU A 44 9.88 -0.58 4.60
CA LEU A 44 9.37 -0.88 3.27
C LEU A 44 8.38 0.19 2.80
N THR A 45 7.48 0.63 3.67
CA THR A 45 6.56 1.74 3.34
C THR A 45 7.31 3.03 2.96
N MET A 46 8.43 3.32 3.62
CA MET A 46 9.31 4.44 3.25
C MET A 46 9.94 4.22 1.88
N LEU A 47 10.43 3.01 1.58
CA LEU A 47 11.03 2.65 0.30
C LEU A 47 10.02 2.80 -0.86
N GLU A 48 8.81 2.24 -0.70
CA GLU A 48 7.70 2.36 -1.65
C GLU A 48 7.31 3.83 -1.88
N THR A 49 7.38 4.67 -0.84
CA THR A 49 7.13 6.11 -1.00
C THR A 49 8.26 6.79 -1.77
N LEU A 50 9.52 6.47 -1.45
CA LEU A 50 10.69 7.15 -2.01
C LEU A 50 10.86 6.91 -3.51
N VAL A 51 10.54 5.71 -4.02
CA VAL A 51 10.64 5.43 -5.46
C VAL A 51 9.68 6.28 -6.31
N HIS A 52 8.58 6.75 -5.71
CA HIS A 52 7.60 7.62 -6.36
C HIS A 52 7.73 9.09 -5.96
N LEU A 53 8.62 9.43 -5.01
CA LEU A 53 8.72 10.77 -4.46
C LEU A 53 9.70 11.64 -5.24
N HIS A 54 9.25 12.81 -5.69
CA HIS A 54 10.17 13.80 -6.26
C HIS A 54 10.96 14.53 -5.16
N ALA A 55 12.19 14.93 -5.47
CA ALA A 55 13.11 15.59 -4.52
C ALA A 55 12.49 16.76 -3.74
N ALA A 56 11.69 17.59 -4.42
CA ALA A 56 11.01 18.73 -3.80
C ALA A 56 10.00 18.34 -2.73
N GLN A 57 9.44 17.12 -2.82
CA GLN A 57 8.40 16.61 -1.93
C GLN A 57 8.95 15.93 -0.67
N ILE A 58 10.27 15.69 -0.60
CA ILE A 58 10.93 15.14 0.60
C ILE A 58 10.71 16.04 1.83
N MET A 59 10.58 17.35 1.61
CA MET A 59 10.34 18.34 2.67
C MET A 59 8.86 18.46 3.09
N ASP A 60 7.94 17.74 2.43
CA ASP A 60 6.54 17.71 2.82
C ASP A 60 6.37 17.08 4.21
N PHE A 61 5.26 17.39 4.90
CA PHE A 61 4.89 16.67 6.12
C PHE A 61 4.21 15.36 5.78
N PHE A 62 4.69 14.28 6.37
CA PHE A 62 4.10 12.97 6.26
C PHE A 62 3.54 12.51 7.61
N THR A 63 2.63 11.55 7.54
CA THR A 63 2.14 10.83 8.71
C THR A 63 2.32 9.35 8.41
N LEU A 64 3.11 8.69 9.26
CA LEU A 64 3.19 7.24 9.28
C LEU A 64 1.96 6.73 10.04
N LEU A 65 1.23 5.84 9.43
CA LEU A 65 0.07 5.19 9.97
C LEU A 65 0.44 3.75 10.30
N SER A 66 -0.06 3.24 11.42
CA SER A 66 0.01 1.81 11.71
C SER A 66 -1.37 1.27 12.07
N ILE A 67 -1.64 0.03 11.69
CA ILE A 67 -2.91 -0.64 11.88
C ILE A 67 -2.67 -2.10 12.25
N ASP A 68 -3.44 -2.64 13.19
CA ASP A 68 -3.40 -4.06 13.55
C ASP A 68 -4.51 -4.80 12.81
N VAL A 69 -4.13 -5.72 11.93
CA VAL A 69 -5.05 -6.57 11.15
C VAL A 69 -4.96 -8.00 11.68
N PRO A 70 -6.05 -8.60 12.19
CA PRO A 70 -6.05 -9.99 12.61
C PRO A 70 -5.59 -10.94 11.50
N ASP A 71 -4.73 -11.89 11.82
CA ASP A 71 -4.06 -12.74 10.82
C ASP A 71 -5.06 -13.63 10.07
N GLU A 72 -6.17 -14.01 10.70
CA GLU A 72 -7.28 -14.75 10.10
C GLU A 72 -8.05 -13.97 9.02
N LEU A 73 -7.89 -12.64 8.97
CA LEU A 73 -8.51 -11.77 7.96
C LEU A 73 -7.54 -11.46 6.81
N ILE A 74 -6.42 -12.17 6.74
CA ILE A 74 -5.36 -11.98 5.74
C ILE A 74 -5.30 -13.21 4.84
N GLN A 75 -5.56 -13.00 3.55
CA GLN A 75 -5.31 -13.98 2.51
C GLN A 75 -3.90 -13.77 1.95
N SER A 76 -3.20 -14.85 1.58
CA SER A 76 -1.96 -14.75 0.80
C SER A 76 -2.26 -14.88 -0.69
N ALA A 77 -1.62 -14.04 -1.51
CA ALA A 77 -1.66 -14.20 -2.95
C ALA A 77 -1.04 -15.55 -3.36
N ASN A 78 -1.63 -16.17 -4.38
CA ASN A 78 -1.10 -17.38 -4.98
C ASN A 78 0.00 -17.00 -5.98
N MET A 79 1.26 -17.31 -5.64
CA MET A 79 2.40 -16.97 -6.48
C MET A 79 2.37 -17.68 -7.84
N ASP A 80 1.75 -18.87 -7.91
CA ASP A 80 1.65 -19.65 -9.15
C ASP A 80 0.64 -19.05 -10.15
N GLU A 81 -0.20 -18.12 -9.70
CA GLU A 81 -1.17 -17.38 -10.53
C GLU A 81 -0.61 -16.04 -11.04
N LEU A 82 0.56 -15.62 -10.54
CA LEU A 82 1.19 -14.38 -10.98
C LEU A 82 2.02 -14.62 -12.25
N PRO A 83 2.05 -13.66 -13.20
CA PRO A 83 2.91 -13.77 -14.37
C PRO A 83 4.39 -13.68 -13.98
N ASP A 84 5.27 -14.28 -14.79
CA ASP A 84 6.72 -14.31 -14.52
C ASP A 84 7.35 -12.92 -14.35
N ASN A 85 6.79 -11.91 -15.01
CA ASN A 85 7.22 -10.52 -14.98
C ASN A 85 6.47 -9.66 -13.95
N TRP A 86 5.85 -10.26 -12.92
CA TRP A 86 5.04 -9.54 -11.95
C TRP A 86 5.79 -8.41 -11.20
N ALA A 87 7.12 -8.53 -11.08
CA ALA A 87 7.97 -7.61 -10.34
C ALA A 87 8.58 -6.48 -11.21
N ASP A 88 8.34 -6.49 -12.53
CA ASP A 88 8.90 -5.48 -13.44
C ASP A 88 8.39 -4.08 -13.11
N GLU A 89 9.16 -3.05 -13.49
CA GLU A 89 8.80 -1.64 -13.27
C GLU A 89 7.42 -1.33 -13.88
N ASP A 90 7.21 -1.72 -15.13
CA ASP A 90 5.92 -1.71 -15.80
C ASP A 90 5.11 -2.93 -15.37
N ALA A 91 4.19 -2.72 -14.43
CA ALA A 91 3.32 -3.77 -13.91
C ALA A 91 2.40 -4.33 -15.03
N PRO A 92 2.39 -5.65 -15.27
CA PRO A 92 1.43 -6.26 -16.19
C PRO A 92 -0.01 -6.08 -15.70
N GLN A 93 -0.95 -5.88 -16.62
CA GLN A 93 -2.37 -5.63 -16.32
C GLN A 93 -3.01 -6.81 -15.54
N GLU A 94 -2.51 -8.01 -15.76
CA GLU A 94 -2.91 -9.24 -15.08
C GLU A 94 -2.83 -9.13 -13.54
N LEU A 95 -1.92 -8.30 -13.00
CA LEU A 95 -1.82 -8.06 -11.56
C LEU A 95 -2.96 -7.18 -11.03
N ALA A 96 -3.38 -6.19 -11.81
CA ALA A 96 -4.53 -5.37 -11.48
C ALA A 96 -5.81 -6.21 -11.54
N ASP A 97 -5.95 -7.05 -12.57
CA ASP A 97 -7.08 -7.98 -12.70
C ASP A 97 -7.15 -8.97 -11.51
N TYR A 98 -5.99 -9.46 -11.06
CA TYR A 98 -5.87 -10.32 -9.87
C TYR A 98 -6.39 -9.63 -8.61
N GLY A 99 -5.91 -8.41 -8.32
CA GLY A 99 -6.32 -7.67 -7.14
C GLY A 99 -7.76 -7.16 -7.21
N ASP A 100 -8.25 -6.82 -8.41
CA ASP A 100 -9.65 -6.46 -8.64
C ASP A 100 -10.58 -7.63 -8.35
N ALA A 101 -10.23 -8.84 -8.82
CA ALA A 101 -10.99 -10.06 -8.54
C ALA A 101 -11.04 -10.34 -7.02
N TRP A 102 -9.89 -10.27 -6.33
CA TRP A 102 -9.86 -10.39 -4.88
C TRP A 102 -10.76 -9.35 -4.20
N SER A 103 -10.62 -8.07 -4.56
CA SER A 103 -11.39 -6.97 -4.00
C SER A 103 -12.90 -7.15 -4.19
N PHE A 104 -13.32 -7.61 -5.38
CA PHE A 104 -14.71 -7.89 -5.70
C PHE A 104 -15.31 -9.01 -4.84
N THR A 105 -14.55 -10.09 -4.60
CA THR A 105 -15.03 -11.23 -3.78
C THR A 105 -15.22 -10.86 -2.31
N ARG A 106 -14.48 -9.85 -1.81
CA ARG A 106 -14.46 -9.46 -0.38
C ARG A 106 -14.20 -10.66 0.55
N SER A 107 -13.35 -11.59 0.10
CA SER A 107 -13.05 -12.85 0.80
C SER A 107 -12.17 -12.67 2.04
N SER A 108 -11.42 -11.58 2.11
CA SER A 108 -10.60 -11.19 3.26
C SER A 108 -10.51 -9.67 3.36
N VAL A 109 -10.09 -9.15 4.53
CA VAL A 109 -9.81 -7.72 4.71
C VAL A 109 -8.54 -7.32 3.97
N ALA A 110 -7.53 -8.19 4.04
CA ALA A 110 -6.21 -7.94 3.47
C ALA A 110 -5.77 -9.07 2.52
N LEU A 111 -5.04 -8.70 1.47
CA LEU A 111 -4.30 -9.60 0.60
C LEU A 111 -2.81 -9.31 0.76
N ARG A 112 -2.07 -10.31 1.22
CA ARG A 112 -0.61 -10.28 1.30
C ARG A 112 -0.02 -10.57 -0.08
N VAL A 113 0.78 -9.64 -0.57
CA VAL A 113 1.44 -9.69 -1.89
C VAL A 113 2.96 -9.45 -1.71
N PRO A 114 3.81 -10.05 -2.56
CA PRO A 114 5.25 -9.77 -2.50
C PRO A 114 5.54 -8.29 -2.83
N SER A 115 6.59 -7.73 -2.24
CA SER A 115 7.11 -6.44 -2.69
C SER A 115 7.97 -6.62 -3.94
N ALA A 116 7.78 -5.74 -4.94
CA ALA A 116 8.67 -5.67 -6.10
C ALA A 116 10.01 -5.00 -5.76
N LEU A 117 10.09 -4.25 -4.65
CA LEU A 117 11.29 -3.52 -4.22
C LEU A 117 12.16 -4.30 -3.22
N SER A 118 11.58 -5.28 -2.53
CA SER A 118 12.28 -6.06 -1.51
C SER A 118 11.97 -7.56 -1.67
N PRO A 119 12.98 -8.41 -1.91
CA PRO A 119 12.77 -9.83 -2.24
C PRO A 119 12.33 -10.69 -1.05
N VAL A 120 12.36 -10.14 0.17
CA VAL A 120 12.06 -10.86 1.42
C VAL A 120 10.93 -10.21 2.22
N GLU A 121 10.37 -9.10 1.73
CA GLU A 121 9.30 -8.37 2.41
C GLU A 121 8.02 -8.33 1.58
N PHE A 122 6.91 -8.06 2.26
CA PHE A 122 5.56 -8.12 1.70
C PHE A 122 4.81 -6.81 1.87
N ASN A 123 4.06 -6.46 0.83
CA ASN A 123 3.00 -5.46 0.90
C ASN A 123 1.66 -6.15 1.16
N TYR A 124 0.69 -5.36 1.60
CA TYR A 124 -0.66 -5.82 1.84
C TYR A 124 -1.61 -4.82 1.20
N LEU A 125 -2.60 -5.37 0.50
CA LEU A 125 -3.70 -4.63 -0.07
C LEU A 125 -4.84 -4.74 0.92
N LEU A 126 -5.40 -3.63 1.37
CA LEU A 126 -6.61 -3.63 2.19
C LEU A 126 -7.80 -3.23 1.33
N ASN A 127 -8.92 -3.93 1.52
CA ASN A 127 -10.17 -3.69 0.81
C ASN A 127 -11.10 -2.77 1.63
N PRO A 128 -11.28 -1.49 1.24
CA PRO A 128 -12.14 -0.56 1.96
C PRO A 128 -13.62 -0.97 1.98
N GLU A 129 -14.03 -1.82 1.04
CA GLU A 129 -15.41 -2.31 0.89
C GLU A 129 -15.68 -3.58 1.70
N HIS A 130 -14.68 -4.15 2.38
CA HIS A 130 -14.87 -5.30 3.26
C HIS A 130 -15.58 -4.87 4.56
N PRO A 131 -16.62 -5.60 5.04
CA PRO A 131 -17.41 -5.20 6.22
C PRO A 131 -16.59 -4.94 7.49
N GLU A 132 -15.53 -5.71 7.71
CA GLU A 132 -14.67 -5.60 8.89
C GLU A 132 -13.63 -4.47 8.80
N PHE A 133 -13.37 -3.93 7.60
CA PHE A 133 -12.32 -2.94 7.37
C PHE A 133 -12.51 -1.70 8.25
N TYR A 134 -13.75 -1.19 8.35
CA TYR A 134 -14.05 0.02 9.12
C TYR A 134 -13.67 -0.14 10.60
N GLY A 135 -14.02 -1.27 11.23
CA GLY A 135 -13.72 -1.51 12.64
C GLY A 135 -12.21 -1.59 12.93
N ILE A 136 -11.43 -2.04 11.96
CA ILE A 136 -9.97 -2.14 12.05
C ILE A 136 -9.33 -0.75 11.91
N VAL A 137 -9.72 0.04 10.91
CA VAL A 137 -9.10 1.37 10.67
C VAL A 137 -9.41 2.39 11.77
N GLN A 138 -10.51 2.25 12.50
CA GLN A 138 -10.80 3.11 13.67
C GLN A 138 -9.73 2.99 14.79
N LYS A 139 -8.96 1.90 14.80
CA LYS A 139 -7.91 1.64 15.79
C LYS A 139 -6.52 2.06 15.29
N ALA A 140 -6.42 2.57 14.06
CA ALA A 140 -5.15 2.94 13.46
C ALA A 140 -4.47 4.07 14.25
N GLN A 141 -3.15 3.95 14.42
CA GLN A 141 -2.32 4.95 15.10
C GLN A 141 -1.70 5.89 14.09
N GLN A 142 -1.58 7.15 14.46
CA GLN A 142 -0.95 8.20 13.65
C GLN A 142 0.36 8.61 14.31
N ILE A 143 1.45 8.52 13.55
CA ILE A 143 2.81 8.82 13.98
C ILE A 143 3.32 9.96 13.09
N PRO A 144 3.52 11.17 13.63
CA PRO A 144 4.09 12.28 12.87
C PRO A 144 5.43 11.87 12.26
N PHE A 145 5.60 12.08 10.95
CA PHE A 145 6.77 11.62 10.23
C PHE A 145 7.35 12.71 9.32
N ARG A 146 8.68 12.74 9.25
CA ARG A 146 9.41 13.54 8.27
C ARG A 146 10.57 12.73 7.75
N PHE A 147 10.78 12.77 6.43
CA PHE A 147 11.99 12.22 5.86
C PHE A 147 13.21 13.02 6.33
N ASP A 148 14.32 12.29 6.52
CA ASP A 148 15.59 12.91 6.86
C ASP A 148 16.10 13.75 5.68
N SER A 149 16.64 14.92 5.97
CA SER A 149 17.13 15.84 4.93
C SER A 149 18.31 15.30 4.11
N ARG A 150 18.98 14.24 4.58
CA ARG A 150 20.03 13.51 3.86
C ARG A 150 19.51 12.68 2.68
N LEU A 151 18.20 12.41 2.60
CA LEU A 151 17.59 11.64 1.49
C LEU A 151 17.40 12.48 0.21
N LYS A 152 17.78 13.76 0.21
CA LYS A 152 17.71 14.61 -0.98
C LYS A 152 18.66 14.04 -2.05
N PRO A 153 18.20 13.82 -3.29
CA PRO A 153 19.14 13.60 -4.38
C PRO A 153 20.00 14.85 -4.50
N ASP A 154 21.32 14.66 -4.54
CA ASP A 154 22.28 15.75 -4.66
C ASP A 154 21.87 16.69 -5.79
N ARG A 155 21.91 18.00 -5.54
CA ARG A 155 21.96 19.00 -6.61
C ARG A 155 23.33 18.83 -7.29
N LYS A 156 23.43 17.98 -8.29
CA LYS A 156 24.48 18.04 -9.30
C LYS A 156 23.85 18.32 -10.66
#